data_AF-A0A7Y7NMY1-F1
#
_entry.id   AF-A0A7Y7NMY1-F1
#
_cell.length_a   1.000
_cell.length_b   1.000
_cell.length_c   1.000
_cell.angle_alpha   90.00
_cell.angle_beta   90.00
_cell.angle_gamma   90.00
#
_symmetry.space_group_name_H-M   'P 1'
#
loop_
_entity.id
_entity.type
_entity.pdbx_description
1 polymer ?
#
loop_
_entity_poly.entity_id
_entity_poly.type
_entity_poly.pdbx_seq_one_letter_code
_entity_poly.pdbx_strand_id
1 'polypeptide(L)' 'MGKKKEKHFKKLEKLKEVMLDMVDREFTGHVKINFSQGGIGRIEKFEEILREDDHLLK' A
#
# COMPACT_ATOMS: atom_id res chain seq x y z
N MET A 1 -4.92 -23.60 -13.97
CA MET A 1 -3.69 -22.82 -13.64
C MET A 1 -3.00 -23.48 -12.46
N GLY A 2 -1.66 -23.51 -12.40
CA GLY A 2 -0.95 -24.14 -11.27
C GLY A 2 -1.16 -23.40 -9.94
N LYS A 3 -1.32 -24.14 -8.83
CA LYS A 3 -1.63 -23.61 -7.47
C LYS A 3 -0.74 -22.43 -7.02
N LYS A 4 0.54 -22.40 -7.43
CA LYS A 4 1.48 -21.30 -7.14
C LYS A 4 1.12 -20.00 -7.86
N LYS A 5 0.72 -20.06 -9.14
CA LYS A 5 0.31 -18.87 -9.93
C LYS A 5 -0.97 -18.25 -9.37
N GLU A 6 -1.92 -19.08 -8.96
CA GLU A 6 -3.17 -18.61 -8.36
C GLU A 6 -2.94 -17.85 -7.04
N LYS A 7 -2.10 -18.38 -6.15
CA LYS A 7 -1.73 -17.70 -4.90
C LYS A 7 -1.03 -16.36 -5.16
N HIS A 8 -0.19 -16.29 -6.19
CA HIS A 8 0.46 -15.04 -6.58
C HIS A 8 -0.56 -14.01 -7.08
N PHE A 9 -1.50 -14.43 -7.92
CA PHE A 9 -2.53 -13.55 -8.46
C PHE A 9 -3.41 -12.95 -7.37
N LYS A 10 -3.88 -13.75 -6.41
CA LYS A 10 -4.66 -13.28 -5.24
C LYS A 10 -3.92 -12.21 -4.41
N LYS A 11 -2.59 -12.33 -4.29
CA LYS A 11 -1.77 -11.31 -3.60
C LYS A 11 -1.72 -9.99 -4.37
N LEU A 12 -1.66 -10.06 -5.70
CA LEU A 12 -1.68 -8.87 -6.56
C LEU A 12 -3.05 -8.19 -6.53
N GLU A 13 -4.14 -8.96 -6.56
CA GLU A 13 -5.50 -8.41 -6.40
C GLU A 13 -5.65 -7.69 -5.06
N LYS A 14 -5.18 -8.30 -3.97
CA LYS A 14 -5.20 -7.66 -2.65
C LYS A 14 -4.34 -6.39 -2.59
N LEU A 15 -3.18 -6.37 -3.26
CA LEU A 15 -2.38 -5.14 -3.35
C LEU A 15 -3.15 -4.04 -4.11
N LYS A 16 -3.82 -4.38 -5.21
CA LYS A 16 -4.65 -3.44 -5.97
C LYS A 16 -5.77 -2.87 -5.10
N GLU A 17 -6.48 -3.70 -4.34
CA GLU A 17 -7.54 -3.24 -3.42
C GLU A 17 -7.01 -2.25 -2.39
N VAL A 18 -5.86 -2.54 -1.77
CA VAL A 18 -5.22 -1.63 -0.82
C VAL A 18 -4.81 -0.32 -1.48
N MET A 19 -4.30 -0.36 -2.72
CA MET A 19 -3.96 0.84 -3.48
C MET A 19 -5.17 1.70 -3.81
N LEU A 20 -6.31 1.09 -4.14
CA LEU A 20 -7.55 1.82 -4.38
C LEU A 20 -8.10 2.47 -3.10
N ASP A 21 -8.12 1.74 -1.98
CA ASP A 21 -8.56 2.27 -0.68
C ASP A 21 -7.68 3.45 -0.22
N MET A 22 -6.39 3.44 -0.54
CA MET A 22 -5.50 4.59 -0.26
C MET A 22 -5.85 5.83 -1.09
N VAL A 23 -6.25 5.66 -2.36
CA VAL A 23 -6.71 6.79 -3.18
C VAL A 23 -8.03 7.33 -2.64
N ASP A 24 -8.99 6.45 -2.34
CA ASP A 24 -10.34 6.83 -1.90
C ASP A 24 -10.32 7.54 -0.54
N ARG A 25 -9.36 7.22 0.34
CA ARG A 25 -9.19 7.84 1.66
C ARG A 25 -8.22 9.01 1.68
N GLU A 26 -7.79 9.49 0.52
CA GLU A 26 -6.83 10.59 0.41
C GLU A 26 -5.56 10.33 1.25
N PHE A 27 -5.04 9.09 1.19
CA PHE A 27 -3.89 8.67 1.98
C PHE A 27 -2.69 9.59 1.75
N THR A 28 -2.13 10.07 2.86
CA THR A 28 -0.92 10.87 2.92
C THR A 28 0.17 10.09 3.63
N GLY A 29 1.37 10.04 3.05
CA GLY A 29 2.51 9.29 3.56
C GLY A 29 3.11 8.37 2.52
N HIS A 30 3.63 7.21 2.92
CA HIS A 30 4.30 6.28 2.00
C HIS A 30 4.00 4.80 2.27
N VAL A 31 4.17 4.00 1.22
CA VAL A 31 3.91 2.56 1.22
C VAL A 31 5.20 1.83 0.89
N LYS A 32 5.56 0.84 1.71
CA LYS A 32 6.73 -0.01 1.47
C LYS A 32 6.28 -1.42 1.13
N ILE A 33 6.70 -1.90 -0.04
CA ILE A 33 6.44 -3.26 -0.50
C ILE A 33 7.74 -4.05 -0.41
N ASN A 34 7.75 -5.06 0.45
CA ASN A 34 8.88 -5.97 0.63
C ASN A 34 8.67 -7.23 -0.20
N PHE A 35 9.60 -7.52 -1.10
CA PHE A 35 9.62 -8.73 -1.91
C PHE A 35 10.44 -9.83 -1.23
N SER A 36 10.03 -11.08 -1.37
CA SER A 36 10.76 -12.26 -0.92
C SER A 36 10.61 -13.38 -1.95
N GLN A 37 11.73 -13.99 -2.34
CA GLN A 37 11.79 -15.09 -3.32
C GLN A 37 10.97 -14.81 -4.61
N GLY A 38 11.03 -13.57 -5.11
CA GLY A 38 10.35 -13.16 -6.34
C GLY A 38 8.84 -12.90 -6.21
N GLY A 39 8.28 -12.84 -4.99
CA GLY A 39 6.88 -12.47 -4.77
C GLY A 39 6.71 -11.46 -3.64
N ILE A 40 5.50 -10.90 -3.52
CA ILE A 40 5.16 -9.96 -2.43
C ILE A 40 5.17 -10.72 -1.09
N GLY A 41 6.04 -10.29 -0.18
CA GLY A 41 6.17 -10.80 1.18
C GLY A 41 5.36 -10.00 2.18
N ARG A 42 5.59 -8.68 2.24
CA ARG A 42 4.97 -7.76 3.20
C ARG A 42 4.67 -6.41 2.55
N ILE A 43 3.56 -5.79 2.94
CA ILE A 43 3.21 -4.42 2.58
C ILE A 43 3.05 -3.66 3.89
N GLU A 44 3.70 -2.51 4.01
CA GLU A 44 3.69 -1.64 5.18
C GLU A 44 3.20 -0.26 4.75
N LYS A 45 2.29 0.36 5.52
CA LYS A 45 1.78 1.72 5.29
C LYS A 45 2.27 2.62 6.42
N PHE A 46 2.74 3.80 6.07
CA PHE A 46 3.18 4.82 7.00
C PHE A 46 2.39 6.09 6.69
N GLU A 47 1.39 6.38 7.54
CA GLU A 47 0.52 7.54 7.38
C GLU A 47 1.17 8.79 7.97
N GLU A 48 1.12 9.89 7.22
CA GLU A 48 1.55 11.21 7.63
C GLU A 48 0.31 12.06 7.85
N ILE A 49 0.08 12.55 9.07
CA ILE A 49 -1.04 13.45 9.35
C ILE A 49 -0.61 14.86 8.93
N LEU A 50 -1.18 15.38 7.85
CA LEU A 50 -1.10 16.80 7.54
C LEU A 50 -1.90 17.54 8.61
N ARG A 51 -1.22 18.25 9.53
CA ARG A 51 -1.91 19.18 10.43
C ARG A 51 -2.24 20.43 9.61
N GLU A 52 -3.49 20.88 9.68
CA GLU A 52 -3.97 22.07 8.96
C GLU A 52 -3.21 23.37 9.32
N ASP A 53 -2.45 23.37 10.42
CA ASP A 53 -1.81 24.56 11.00
C ASP A 53 -0.40 24.90 10.46
N ASP A 54 0.20 24.10 9.56
CA ASP A 54 1.56 24.37 9.05
C ASP A 54 1.64 25.66 8.19
N HIS A 55 0.49 26.25 7.83
CA HIS A 55 0.41 27.55 7.16
C HIS A 55 0.32 28.76 8.12
N LEU A 56 0.20 28.56 9.44
CA LEU A 56 0.08 29.62 10.45
C LEU A 56 1.40 29.95 11.19
N LEU A 57 2.50 29.28 10.84
CA LEU A 57 3.84 29.53 11.39
C LEU A 57 4.74 30.36 10.45
N LYS A 58 4.22 31.47 9.92
CA LYS A 58 5.03 32.51 9.24
C LYS A 58 4.71 33.89 9.78
#